data_AF-A0AAE0LEL1-F1
#
_entry.id   AF-A0AAE0LEL1-F1
#
_cell.length_a   1.000
_cell.length_b   1.000
_cell.length_c   1.000
_cell.angle_alpha   90.00
_cell.angle_beta   90.00
_cell.angle_gamma   90.00
#
_symmetry.space_group_name_H-M   'P 1'
#
loop_
_entity.id
_entity.type
_entity.pdbx_description
1 polymer ?
#
loop_
_entity_poly.entity_id
_entity_poly.type
_entity_poly.pdbx_seq_one_letter_code
_entity_poly.pdbx_strand_id
1 'polypeptide(L)'
;MIELDDEKSKMGLGEVLEADYMKAKAAVEEEEEEEETDLQKQAKTLLSHLFLRLDALSHFQYTPKPHIEELSVKPEVPAVQMEEVAPVTMTDAQVKAPQDVFKGGGKAGKKAAGNVKADSEMTQAERKRRRAKKKRAYENKEKVKPKVVEAKMAAKGISRSDIAALEKAKEAGVALTATGDTTSYTKSAKVFGALQDAKAEGGGKRKRTLPEEVPARKRNSLML
;
A
#
# COMPACT_ATOMS: atom_id res chain seq x y z
N MET A 1 6.35 28.03 -2.05
CA MET A 1 7.41 28.97 -2.44
C MET A 1 8.68 28.38 -1.86
N ILE A 2 9.59 27.92 -2.71
CA ILE A 2 10.85 27.33 -2.26
C ILE A 2 11.79 28.51 -2.02
N GLU A 3 12.18 28.72 -0.77
CA GLU A 3 13.12 29.75 -0.38
C GLU A 3 14.53 29.27 -0.78
N LEU A 4 15.21 30.04 -1.62
CA LEU A 4 16.59 29.79 -2.01
C LEU A 4 17.50 30.49 -1.00
N ASP A 5 18.52 29.80 -0.52
CA ASP A 5 19.53 30.36 0.37
C ASP A 5 20.68 30.94 -0.47
N ASP A 6 20.94 32.24 -0.36
CA ASP A 6 21.94 32.98 -1.15
C ASP A 6 23.35 32.96 -0.51
N GLU A 7 23.52 32.23 0.61
CA GLU A 7 24.82 31.99 1.22
C GLU A 7 25.73 31.11 0.34
N LYS A 8 27.05 31.35 0.39
CA LYS A 8 28.02 30.50 -0.31
C LYS A 8 27.91 29.06 0.21
N SER A 9 27.84 28.09 -0.71
CA SER A 9 27.75 26.67 -0.36
C SER A 9 28.89 26.26 0.58
N LYS A 10 28.51 25.69 1.73
CA LYS A 10 29.43 25.14 2.73
C LYS A 10 29.97 23.76 2.33
N MET A 11 29.32 23.11 1.35
CA MET A 11 29.68 21.79 0.83
C MET A 11 30.31 21.88 -0.56
N GLY A 12 31.25 20.98 -0.85
CA GLY A 12 31.86 20.83 -2.16
C GLY A 12 30.97 20.08 -3.16
N LEU A 13 31.20 20.26 -4.46
CA LEU A 13 30.43 19.58 -5.53
C LEU A 13 30.47 18.05 -5.40
N GLY A 14 31.61 17.48 -5.00
CA GLY A 14 31.74 16.04 -4.78
C GLY A 14 30.83 15.51 -3.66
N GLU A 15 30.73 16.24 -2.55
CA GLU A 15 29.89 15.88 -1.41
C GLU A 15 28.40 16.01 -1.74
N VAL A 16 28.03 17.01 -2.54
CA VAL A 16 26.65 17.16 -3.04
C VAL A 16 26.28 15.96 -3.92
N LEU A 17 27.16 15.54 -4.83
CA LEU A 17 26.91 14.39 -5.70
C LEU A 17 26.85 13.07 -4.93
N GLU A 18 27.70 12.89 -3.93
CA GLU A 18 27.64 11.73 -3.04
C GLU A 18 26.31 11.72 -2.25
N ALA A 19 25.93 12.85 -1.66
CA ALA A 19 24.67 12.98 -0.93
C ALA A 19 23.46 12.74 -1.83
N ASP A 20 23.45 13.25 -3.06
CA ASP A 20 22.36 13.04 -4.02
C ASP A 20 22.30 11.58 -4.49
N TYR A 21 23.44 10.91 -4.66
CA TYR A 21 23.47 9.49 -4.99
C TYR A 21 22.99 8.62 -3.83
N MET A 22 23.37 8.95 -2.60
CA MET A 22 22.90 8.28 -1.39
C MET A 22 21.40 8.52 -1.19
N LYS A 23 20.90 9.74 -1.36
CA LYS A 23 19.46 10.05 -1.33
C LYS A 23 18.70 9.36 -2.45
N ALA A 24 19.24 9.26 -3.67
CA ALA A 24 18.58 8.54 -4.75
C ALA A 24 18.51 7.03 -4.50
N LYS A 25 19.48 6.47 -3.75
CA LYS A 25 19.43 5.08 -3.27
C LYS A 25 18.50 4.92 -2.07
N ALA A 26 18.57 5.82 -1.11
CA ALA A 26 17.78 5.81 0.11
C ALA A 26 16.31 6.11 -0.17
N ALA A 27 15.97 7.01 -1.09
CA ALA A 27 14.58 7.30 -1.50
C ALA A 27 13.86 6.10 -2.12
N VAL A 28 14.60 5.08 -2.58
CA VAL A 28 14.02 3.79 -3.02
C VAL A 28 13.68 2.89 -1.82
N GLU A 29 14.28 3.13 -0.66
CA GLU A 29 14.07 2.41 0.61
C GLU A 29 13.25 3.23 1.65
N GLU A 30 13.25 4.56 1.59
CA GLU A 30 12.68 5.50 2.58
C GLU A 30 11.18 5.77 2.42
N GLU A 31 10.50 5.29 1.36
CA GLU A 31 9.03 5.43 1.28
C GLU A 31 8.30 4.70 2.44
N GLU A 32 8.99 3.87 3.23
CA GLU A 32 8.40 3.14 4.37
C GLU A 32 8.77 3.69 5.76
N GLU A 33 9.79 4.55 5.89
CA GLU A 33 10.26 5.06 7.20
C GLU A 33 10.55 6.57 7.14
N GLU A 34 9.51 7.40 7.22
CA GLU A 34 9.71 8.80 7.65
C GLU A 34 10.27 8.78 9.07
N GLU A 35 11.59 8.92 9.22
CA GLU A 35 12.23 9.00 10.52
C GLU A 35 11.60 10.15 11.32
N GLU A 36 10.99 9.81 12.47
CA GLU A 36 10.42 10.81 13.36
C GLU A 36 11.48 11.84 13.73
N THR A 37 11.19 13.10 13.42
CA THR A 37 12.13 14.20 13.70
C THR A 37 12.39 14.28 15.20
N ASP A 38 13.60 14.72 15.59
CA ASP A 38 13.96 14.82 17.02
C ASP A 38 13.00 15.71 17.82
N LEU A 39 12.42 16.71 17.16
CA LEU A 39 11.36 17.56 17.74
C LEU A 39 10.08 16.77 18.04
N GLN A 40 9.67 15.85 17.17
CA GLN A 40 8.51 14.99 17.42
C GLN A 40 8.76 14.04 18.59
N LYS A 41 9.96 13.46 18.69
CA LYS A 41 10.36 12.61 19.83
C LYS A 41 10.31 13.38 21.15
N GLN A 42 10.87 14.60 21.18
CA GLN A 42 10.83 15.48 22.35
C GLN A 42 9.40 15.91 22.71
N ALA A 43 8.58 16.24 21.73
CA ALA A 43 7.18 16.59 21.97
C ALA A 43 6.41 15.41 22.59
N LYS A 44 6.62 14.18 22.11
CA LYS A 44 5.99 12.96 22.66
C LYS A 44 6.39 12.67 24.11
N THR A 45 7.66 12.88 24.47
CA THR A 45 8.11 12.66 25.85
C THR A 45 7.50 13.68 26.81
N LEU A 46 7.50 14.96 26.43
CA LEU A 46 6.86 16.04 27.20
C LEU A 46 5.35 15.82 27.35
N LEU A 47 4.67 15.40 26.27
CA LEU A 47 3.25 15.10 26.26
C LEU A 47 2.91 13.95 27.21
N SER A 48 3.71 12.88 27.19
CA SER A 48 3.52 11.72 28.07
C SER A 48 3.65 12.10 29.54
N HIS A 49 4.64 12.93 29.87
CA HIS A 49 4.86 13.42 31.22
C HIS A 49 3.77 14.40 31.68
N LEU A 50 3.25 15.25 30.79
CA LEU A 50 2.11 16.12 31.08
C LEU A 50 0.85 15.29 31.41
N PHE A 51 0.51 14.31 30.59
CA PHE A 51 -0.67 13.48 30.84
C PHE A 51 -0.56 12.69 32.13
N LEU A 52 0.61 12.15 32.47
CA LEU A 52 0.82 11.48 33.75
C LEU A 52 0.49 12.41 34.94
N ARG A 53 0.88 13.68 34.87
CA ARG A 53 0.59 14.67 35.92
C ARG A 53 -0.89 15.05 35.98
N LEU A 54 -1.54 15.20 34.83
CA LEU A 54 -2.97 15.51 34.74
C LEU A 54 -3.83 14.33 35.24
N ASP A 55 -3.44 13.10 34.91
CA ASP A 55 -4.10 11.88 35.36
C ASP A 55 -3.96 11.72 36.88
N ALA A 56 -2.79 12.03 37.45
CA ALA A 56 -2.57 12.03 38.89
C ALA A 56 -3.41 13.10 39.62
N LEU A 57 -3.50 14.31 39.06
CA LEU A 57 -4.30 15.41 39.62
C LEU A 57 -5.81 15.10 39.59
N SER A 58 -6.28 14.39 38.55
CA SER A 58 -7.67 13.97 38.39
C SER A 58 -8.02 12.66 39.09
N HIS A 59 -7.15 12.17 40.00
CA HIS A 59 -7.35 10.90 40.73
C HIS A 59 -7.58 9.70 39.82
N PHE A 60 -6.96 9.70 38.63
CA PHE A 60 -7.08 8.67 37.60
C PHE A 60 -8.53 8.43 37.13
N GLN A 61 -9.40 9.44 37.21
CA GLN A 61 -10.77 9.41 36.70
C GLN A 61 -10.84 9.95 35.26
N TYR A 62 -10.38 9.15 34.29
CA TYR A 62 -10.35 9.53 32.88
C TYR A 62 -10.81 8.38 31.98
N THR A 63 -11.14 8.70 30.72
CA THR A 63 -11.43 7.70 29.69
C THR A 63 -10.14 6.98 29.28
N PRO A 64 -10.08 5.64 29.30
CA PRO A 64 -8.86 4.91 28.94
C PRO A 64 -8.39 5.31 27.54
N LYS A 65 -7.06 5.35 27.34
CA LYS A 65 -6.46 5.68 26.05
C LYS A 65 -7.03 4.75 24.96
N PRO A 66 -7.30 5.25 23.75
CA PRO A 66 -7.76 4.40 22.66
C PRO A 66 -6.72 3.31 22.40
N HIS A 67 -7.19 2.10 22.07
CA HIS A 67 -6.30 0.99 21.76
C HIS A 67 -5.51 1.31 20.48
N ILE A 68 -4.19 1.27 20.59
CA ILE A 68 -3.27 1.34 19.46
C ILE A 68 -2.65 -0.04 19.33
N GLU A 69 -2.64 -0.61 18.14
CA GLU A 69 -2.02 -1.91 17.90
C GLU A 69 -0.49 -1.77 18.00
N GLU A 70 0.06 -2.08 19.17
CA GLU A 70 1.51 -2.07 19.39
C GLU A 70 2.13 -3.38 18.91
N LEU A 71 3.09 -3.28 17.98
CA LEU A 71 3.85 -4.41 17.48
C LEU A 71 4.99 -4.74 18.46
N SER A 72 4.81 -5.79 19.27
CA SER A 72 5.89 -6.34 20.10
C SER A 72 6.52 -7.57 19.44
N VAL A 73 7.81 -7.48 19.13
CA VAL A 73 8.59 -8.61 18.60
C VAL A 73 9.19 -9.37 19.77
N LYS A 74 8.72 -10.61 19.99
CA LYS A 74 9.24 -11.50 21.04
C LYS A 74 10.40 -12.34 20.49
N PRO A 75 11.61 -12.27 21.08
CA PRO A 75 12.74 -13.09 20.64
C PRO A 75 12.58 -14.55 21.06
N GLU A 76 13.27 -15.47 20.37
CA GLU A 76 13.31 -16.90 20.71
C GLU A 76 14.31 -17.12 21.84
N VAL A 77 13.80 -17.04 23.07
CA VAL A 77 14.59 -17.12 24.30
C VAL A 77 13.92 -18.13 25.26
N PRO A 78 14.68 -18.95 26.02
CA PRO A 78 14.11 -19.80 27.07
C PRO A 78 13.36 -18.96 28.11
N ALA A 79 12.23 -19.44 28.64
CA ALA A 79 11.43 -18.70 29.62
C ALA A 79 12.27 -18.24 30.83
N VAL A 80 13.20 -19.10 31.26
CA VAL A 80 14.17 -18.85 32.35
C VAL A 80 14.92 -17.52 32.23
N GLN A 81 15.29 -17.07 31.02
CA GLN A 81 16.06 -15.81 30.88
C GLN A 81 15.19 -14.55 31.05
N MET A 82 13.87 -14.67 30.91
CA MET A 82 12.92 -13.59 31.13
C MET A 82 12.35 -13.60 32.55
N GLU A 83 12.61 -14.66 33.32
CA GLU A 83 12.14 -14.83 34.70
C GLU A 83 13.02 -14.05 35.68
N GLU A 84 12.41 -13.60 36.77
CA GLU A 84 13.11 -12.97 37.89
C GLU A 84 13.93 -14.02 38.66
N VAL A 85 15.01 -13.60 39.32
CA VAL A 85 15.92 -14.50 40.03
C VAL A 85 15.26 -15.03 41.30
N ALA A 86 14.53 -16.14 41.18
CA ALA A 86 13.91 -16.87 42.29
C ALA A 86 14.52 -18.28 42.42
N PRO A 87 14.90 -18.73 43.62
CA PRO A 87 15.47 -20.06 43.79
C PRO A 87 14.38 -21.16 43.79
N VAL A 88 14.53 -22.13 42.87
CA VAL A 88 14.14 -23.57 42.95
C VAL A 88 12.89 -24.08 42.20
N THR A 89 12.09 -23.27 41.52
CA THR A 89 11.07 -23.84 40.60
C THR A 89 10.97 -23.06 39.29
N MET A 90 11.76 -23.47 38.30
CA MET A 90 11.71 -22.91 36.95
C MET A 90 11.29 -23.98 35.94
N THR A 91 10.59 -23.55 34.89
CA THR A 91 10.18 -24.42 33.79
C THR A 91 11.06 -24.18 32.57
N ASP A 92 11.66 -25.22 32.01
CA ASP A 92 12.53 -25.16 30.81
C ASP A 92 11.77 -24.87 29.49
N ALA A 93 10.53 -24.38 29.57
CA ALA A 93 9.71 -24.12 28.39
C ALA A 93 10.27 -22.94 27.57
N GLN A 94 10.09 -23.00 26.25
CA GLN A 94 10.40 -21.88 25.36
C GLN A 94 9.24 -20.87 25.36
N VAL A 95 9.55 -19.57 25.27
CA VAL A 95 8.54 -18.49 25.21
C VAL A 95 7.69 -18.56 23.94
N LYS A 96 8.29 -19.02 22.84
CA LYS A 96 7.63 -19.10 21.54
C LYS A 96 6.89 -20.42 21.40
N ALA A 97 5.65 -20.35 20.95
CA ALA A 97 4.84 -21.55 20.78
C ALA A 97 5.30 -22.36 19.55
N PRO A 98 5.12 -23.70 19.54
CA PRO A 98 5.57 -24.54 18.42
C PRO A 98 4.94 -24.15 17.08
N GLN A 99 3.71 -23.60 17.07
CA GLN A 99 3.08 -23.08 15.85
C GLN A 99 3.75 -21.82 15.27
N ASP A 100 4.46 -21.05 16.10
CA ASP A 100 5.16 -19.85 15.67
C ASP A 100 6.56 -20.20 15.14
N VAL A 101 7.15 -21.30 15.64
CA VAL A 101 8.39 -21.88 15.12
C VAL A 101 8.11 -22.65 13.82
N PHE A 102 7.02 -23.43 13.79
CA PHE A 102 6.67 -24.26 12.65
C PHE A 102 5.19 -24.10 12.27
N LYS A 103 4.96 -23.39 11.16
CA LYS A 103 3.66 -23.38 10.49
C LYS A 103 3.61 -24.60 9.58
N GLY A 104 2.89 -25.64 10.01
CA GLY A 104 2.79 -26.96 9.36
C GLY A 104 2.16 -27.03 7.96
N GLY A 105 2.17 -25.92 7.22
CA GLY A 105 1.97 -25.87 5.78
C GLY A 105 2.88 -24.77 5.24
N GLY A 106 3.70 -25.08 4.23
CA GLY A 106 4.58 -24.09 3.60
C GLY A 106 3.82 -22.89 3.01
N LYS A 107 4.52 -22.06 2.21
CA LYS A 107 3.97 -20.83 1.58
C LYS A 107 2.57 -21.00 0.95
N ALA A 108 2.19 -22.22 0.56
CA ALA A 108 0.83 -22.62 0.20
C ALA A 108 -0.04 -22.95 1.43
N GLY A 109 -0.50 -21.89 2.09
CA GLY A 109 -1.53 -21.80 3.14
C GLY A 109 -2.24 -23.06 3.66
N LYS A 110 -2.31 -23.14 5.00
CA LYS A 110 -3.41 -23.75 5.77
C LYS A 110 -3.80 -25.17 5.35
N LYS A 111 -2.84 -26.06 5.13
CA LYS A 111 -3.05 -27.44 5.51
C LYS A 111 -2.76 -27.48 7.00
N ALA A 112 -3.81 -27.50 7.83
CA ALA A 112 -3.64 -27.74 9.26
C ALA A 112 -2.76 -28.98 9.42
N ALA A 113 -1.77 -28.87 10.32
CA ALA A 113 -0.68 -29.80 10.56
C ALA A 113 -0.96 -31.24 10.10
N GLY A 114 -0.12 -31.74 9.17
CA GLY A 114 0.04 -33.18 8.93
C GLY A 114 -0.64 -33.77 7.70
N ASN A 115 -1.66 -33.13 7.10
CA ASN A 115 -2.40 -33.75 5.97
C ASN A 115 -2.07 -33.15 4.60
N VAL A 116 -0.78 -33.14 4.26
CA VAL A 116 -0.27 -32.74 2.94
C VAL A 116 -0.44 -33.92 1.98
N LYS A 117 -1.56 -33.93 1.26
CA LYS A 117 -1.78 -34.85 0.12
C LYS A 117 -1.36 -34.17 -1.18
N ALA A 118 -0.61 -34.88 -2.03
CA ALA A 118 -0.28 -34.43 -3.37
C ALA A 118 -1.52 -34.49 -4.29
N ASP A 119 -1.59 -33.65 -5.34
CA ASP A 119 -2.75 -33.61 -6.23
C ASP A 119 -2.98 -34.91 -7.04
N SER A 120 -1.94 -35.74 -7.17
CA SER A 120 -1.96 -37.09 -7.75
C SER A 120 -2.65 -38.12 -6.86
N GLU A 121 -2.55 -37.96 -5.54
CA GLU A 121 -3.11 -38.88 -4.53
C GLU A 121 -4.56 -38.53 -4.16
N MET A 122 -5.06 -37.39 -4.66
CA MET A 122 -6.40 -36.88 -4.35
C MET A 122 -7.46 -37.59 -5.19
N THR A 123 -8.47 -38.15 -4.52
CA THR A 123 -9.62 -38.74 -5.21
C THR A 123 -10.47 -37.68 -5.90
N GLN A 124 -11.27 -38.08 -6.89
CA GLN A 124 -12.16 -37.16 -7.63
C GLN A 124 -13.16 -36.44 -6.70
N ALA A 125 -13.67 -37.15 -5.68
CA ALA A 125 -14.58 -36.59 -4.68
C ALA A 125 -13.90 -35.51 -3.82
N GLU A 126 -12.67 -35.77 -3.36
CA GLU A 126 -11.88 -34.79 -2.60
C GLU A 126 -11.54 -33.56 -3.45
N ARG A 127 -11.23 -33.74 -4.74
CA ARG A 127 -10.98 -32.64 -5.69
C ARG A 127 -12.22 -31.75 -5.87
N LYS A 128 -13.41 -32.35 -5.99
CA LYS A 128 -14.69 -31.62 -6.08
C LYS A 128 -14.99 -30.85 -4.78
N ARG A 129 -14.78 -31.47 -3.61
CA ARG A 129 -14.92 -30.83 -2.29
C ARG A 129 -13.97 -29.64 -2.12
N ARG A 130 -12.71 -29.77 -2.56
CA ARG A 130 -11.72 -28.68 -2.50
C ARG A 130 -12.14 -27.49 -3.37
N ARG A 131 -12.61 -27.73 -4.60
CA ARG A 131 -13.12 -26.68 -5.49
C ARG A 131 -14.32 -25.96 -4.89
N ALA A 132 -15.29 -26.70 -4.35
CA ALA A 132 -16.47 -26.12 -3.69
C ALA A 132 -16.08 -25.27 -2.46
N LYS A 133 -15.15 -25.75 -1.62
CA LYS A 133 -14.63 -24.97 -0.48
C LYS A 133 -13.94 -23.68 -0.94
N LYS A 134 -13.14 -23.74 -2.01
CA LYS A 134 -12.48 -22.56 -2.58
C LYS A 134 -13.50 -21.57 -3.14
N LYS A 135 -14.54 -22.05 -3.84
CA LYS A 135 -15.63 -21.21 -4.36
C LYS A 135 -16.38 -20.49 -3.24
N ARG A 136 -16.82 -21.23 -2.21
CA ARG A 136 -17.49 -20.65 -1.02
C ARG A 136 -16.61 -19.63 -0.29
N ALA A 137 -15.32 -19.90 -0.16
CA ALA A 137 -14.38 -18.96 0.46
C ALA A 137 -14.20 -17.69 -0.38
N TYR A 138 -14.20 -17.79 -1.71
CA TYR A 138 -14.16 -16.64 -2.61
C TYR A 138 -15.45 -15.82 -2.51
N GLU A 139 -16.61 -16.46 -2.61
CA GLU A 139 -17.93 -15.81 -2.49
C GLU A 139 -18.09 -15.10 -1.14
N ASN A 140 -17.65 -15.71 -0.03
CA ASN A 140 -17.68 -15.07 1.29
C ASN A 140 -16.74 -13.86 1.35
N LYS A 141 -15.54 -13.94 0.75
CA LYS A 141 -14.64 -12.79 0.69
C LYS A 141 -15.27 -11.66 -0.12
N GLU A 142 -15.91 -11.96 -1.25
CA GLU A 142 -16.57 -10.98 -2.10
C GLU A 142 -17.73 -10.28 -1.39
N LYS A 143 -18.52 -11.01 -0.59
CA LYS A 143 -19.60 -10.43 0.24
C LYS A 143 -19.11 -9.58 1.41
N VAL A 144 -17.93 -9.89 1.95
CA VAL A 144 -17.34 -9.17 3.11
C VAL A 144 -16.54 -7.94 2.66
N LYS A 145 -15.92 -7.97 1.49
CA LYS A 145 -15.17 -6.84 0.90
C LYS A 145 -15.91 -5.50 0.94
N PRO A 146 -17.16 -5.35 0.43
CA PRO A 146 -17.85 -4.07 0.42
C PRO A 146 -18.07 -3.55 1.85
N LYS A 147 -18.50 -4.42 2.77
CA LYS A 147 -18.73 -4.04 4.18
C LYS A 147 -17.45 -3.57 4.89
N VAL A 148 -16.31 -4.19 4.58
CA VAL A 148 -15.02 -3.78 5.15
C VAL A 148 -14.54 -2.46 4.52
N VAL A 149 -14.76 -2.26 3.22
CA VAL A 149 -14.44 -1.00 2.55
C VAL A 149 -15.32 0.13 3.08
N GLU A 150 -16.62 -0.10 3.24
CA GLU A 150 -17.56 0.84 3.86
C GLU A 150 -17.15 1.18 5.29
N ALA A 151 -16.81 0.19 6.12
CA ALA A 151 -16.36 0.42 7.49
C ALA A 151 -15.05 1.24 7.55
N LYS A 152 -14.09 0.96 6.64
CA LYS A 152 -12.83 1.71 6.55
C LYS A 152 -13.02 3.13 6.03
N MET A 153 -13.91 3.33 5.07
CA MET A 153 -14.25 4.65 4.52
C MET A 153 -15.03 5.50 5.54
N ALA A 154 -15.93 4.88 6.29
CA ALA A 154 -16.65 5.53 7.40
C ALA A 154 -15.70 5.93 8.54
N ALA A 155 -14.72 5.10 8.87
CA ALA A 155 -13.67 5.45 9.83
C ALA A 155 -12.80 6.63 9.38
N LYS A 156 -12.71 6.89 8.06
CA LYS A 156 -12.05 8.06 7.46
C LYS A 156 -12.99 9.27 7.31
N GLY A 157 -14.21 9.21 7.83
CA GLY A 157 -15.17 10.32 7.79
C GLY A 157 -15.88 10.52 6.44
N ILE A 158 -15.77 9.57 5.50
CA ILE A 158 -16.42 9.65 4.19
C ILE A 158 -17.88 9.19 4.35
N SER A 159 -18.83 9.99 3.85
CA SER A 159 -20.26 9.69 4.00
C SER A 159 -20.68 8.48 3.17
N ARG A 160 -21.71 7.75 3.63
CA ARG A 160 -22.23 6.57 2.91
C ARG A 160 -22.72 6.90 1.49
N SER A 161 -23.22 8.12 1.27
CA SER A 161 -23.63 8.61 -0.05
C SER A 161 -22.45 8.78 -1.00
N ASP A 162 -21.30 9.24 -0.51
CA ASP A 162 -20.10 9.46 -1.33
C ASP A 162 -19.45 8.12 -1.72
N ILE A 163 -19.46 7.15 -0.80
CA ILE A 163 -19.00 5.77 -1.09
C ILE A 163 -19.87 5.15 -2.18
N ALA A 164 -21.20 5.26 -2.07
CA ALA A 164 -22.13 4.75 -3.07
C ALA A 164 -22.02 5.47 -4.43
N ALA A 165 -21.70 6.76 -4.44
CA ALA A 165 -21.46 7.52 -5.67
C ALA A 165 -20.15 7.08 -6.36
N LEU A 166 -19.09 6.82 -5.59
CA LEU A 166 -17.81 6.33 -6.11
C LEU A 166 -17.89 4.90 -6.67
N GLU A 167 -18.66 4.01 -6.04
CA GLU A 167 -18.92 2.67 -6.55
C GLU A 167 -19.72 2.71 -7.86
N LYS A 168 -20.76 3.55 -7.94
CA LYS A 168 -21.52 3.77 -9.18
C LYS A 168 -20.67 4.38 -10.29
N ALA A 169 -19.78 5.31 -9.99
CA ALA A 169 -18.87 5.90 -10.97
C ALA A 169 -17.86 4.87 -11.52
N LYS A 170 -17.39 3.95 -10.66
CA LYS A 170 -16.54 2.82 -11.05
C LYS A 170 -17.28 1.80 -11.92
N GLU A 171 -18.51 1.45 -11.57
CA GLU A 171 -19.36 0.55 -12.37
C GLU A 171 -19.77 1.16 -13.72
N ALA A 172 -19.97 2.49 -13.76
CA ALA A 172 -20.23 3.24 -14.98
C ALA A 172 -18.98 3.45 -15.86
N GLY A 173 -17.80 2.98 -15.44
CA GLY A 173 -16.57 3.03 -16.24
C GLY A 173 -15.98 4.42 -16.42
N VAL A 174 -16.34 5.40 -15.58
CA VAL A 174 -15.74 6.74 -15.61
C VAL A 174 -14.43 6.68 -14.81
N ALA A 175 -13.37 6.26 -15.48
CA ALA A 175 -12.02 6.49 -14.97
C ALA A 175 -11.77 8.00 -14.97
N LEU A 176 -11.45 8.56 -13.80
CA LEU A 176 -10.89 9.91 -13.72
C LEU A 176 -9.48 9.86 -14.31
N THR A 177 -9.39 9.96 -15.64
CA THR A 177 -8.11 10.03 -16.36
C THR A 177 -7.62 11.46 -16.33
N ALA A 178 -6.59 11.71 -15.51
CA ALA A 178 -5.68 12.82 -15.74
C ALA A 178 -5.04 12.61 -17.13
N THR A 179 -5.26 13.59 -18.01
CA THR A 179 -4.43 13.96 -19.16
C THR A 179 -3.57 12.86 -19.81
N GLY A 180 -3.94 12.43 -21.02
CA GLY A 180 -3.03 11.76 -21.96
C GLY A 180 -3.56 10.44 -22.50
N ASP A 181 -3.91 10.45 -23.78
CA ASP A 181 -4.33 9.28 -24.55
C ASP A 181 -3.31 8.12 -24.48
N THR A 182 -3.83 6.91 -24.25
CA THR A 182 -3.52 5.65 -24.95
C THR A 182 -4.05 4.47 -24.12
N THR A 183 -4.40 3.37 -24.80
CA THR A 183 -4.91 2.08 -24.27
C THR A 183 -6.43 1.84 -24.31
N SER A 184 -7.06 1.99 -25.48
CA SER A 184 -8.40 1.44 -25.73
C SER A 184 -8.41 0.15 -26.57
N TYR A 185 -7.39 -0.69 -26.43
CA TYR A 185 -7.27 -2.02 -27.07
C TYR A 185 -7.63 -3.20 -26.14
N THR A 186 -8.40 -2.97 -25.10
CA THR A 186 -8.80 -4.02 -24.13
C THR A 186 -9.88 -4.96 -24.68
N LYS A 187 -10.52 -4.61 -25.81
CA LYS A 187 -11.51 -5.45 -26.48
C LYS A 187 -10.99 -5.83 -27.86
N SER A 188 -10.85 -7.14 -28.09
CA SER A 188 -10.40 -7.72 -29.36
C SER A 188 -11.17 -7.19 -30.57
N ALA A 189 -12.48 -6.96 -30.43
CA ALA A 189 -13.33 -6.40 -31.48
C ALA A 189 -12.85 -5.04 -32.04
N LYS A 190 -12.31 -4.14 -31.20
CA LYS A 190 -11.80 -2.84 -31.64
C LYS A 190 -10.47 -2.94 -32.38
N VAL A 191 -9.62 -3.90 -32.00
CA VAL A 191 -8.35 -4.18 -32.68
C VAL A 191 -8.62 -4.73 -34.08
N PHE A 192 -9.55 -5.68 -34.20
CA PHE A 192 -9.85 -6.31 -35.48
C PHE A 192 -10.64 -5.42 -36.44
N GLY A 193 -11.51 -4.53 -35.93
CA GLY A 193 -12.15 -3.50 -36.75
C GLY A 193 -11.11 -2.55 -37.36
N ALA A 194 -10.22 -2.00 -36.53
CA ALA A 194 -9.14 -1.14 -37.01
C ALA A 194 -8.20 -1.83 -38.02
N LEU A 195 -7.98 -3.14 -37.88
CA LEU A 195 -7.18 -3.93 -38.83
C LEU A 195 -7.91 -4.18 -40.16
N GLN A 196 -9.24 -4.32 -40.14
CA GLN A 196 -10.06 -4.40 -41.36
C GLN A 196 -10.12 -3.06 -42.08
N ASP A 197 -10.24 -1.96 -41.34
CA ASP A 197 -10.23 -0.59 -41.87
C ASP A 197 -8.85 -0.25 -42.49
N ALA A 198 -7.76 -0.61 -41.81
CA ALA A 198 -6.41 -0.45 -42.35
C ALA A 198 -6.16 -1.30 -43.63
N LYS A 199 -6.81 -2.46 -43.74
CA LYS A 199 -6.77 -3.29 -44.94
C LYS A 199 -7.61 -2.70 -46.08
N ALA A 200 -8.69 -1.97 -45.77
CA ALA A 200 -9.51 -1.26 -46.75
C ALA A 200 -8.82 0.01 -47.30
N GLU A 201 -8.02 0.70 -46.48
CA GLU A 201 -7.28 1.91 -46.91
C GLU A 201 -5.94 1.61 -47.65
N GLY A 202 -5.47 0.37 -47.63
CA GLY A 202 -4.20 -0.07 -48.22
C GLY A 202 -4.18 -0.25 -49.75
N GLY A 203 -4.80 0.67 -50.51
CA GLY A 203 -4.96 0.57 -51.95
C GLY A 203 -4.75 1.87 -52.75
N GLY A 204 -3.94 2.82 -52.27
CA GLY A 204 -3.71 4.08 -53.01
C GLY A 204 -2.42 4.79 -52.64
N LYS A 205 -1.48 4.89 -53.57
CA LYS A 205 -0.21 5.62 -53.43
C LYS A 205 -0.47 7.09 -53.08
N ARG A 206 -0.02 7.58 -51.92
CA ARG A 206 0.00 9.03 -51.61
C ARG A 206 1.41 9.60 -51.80
N LYS A 207 1.52 10.59 -52.69
CA LYS A 207 2.72 11.41 -52.92
C LYS A 207 3.03 12.23 -51.67
N ARG A 208 4.31 12.31 -51.30
CA ARG A 208 4.82 13.20 -50.24
C ARG A 208 4.92 14.62 -50.79
N THR A 209 4.18 15.57 -50.21
CA THR A 209 4.42 17.02 -50.38
C THR A 209 4.93 17.57 -49.05
N LEU A 210 6.09 18.21 -49.08
CA LEU A 210 6.73 18.89 -47.95
C LEU A 210 5.88 20.09 -47.51
N PRO A 211 5.79 20.41 -46.20
CA PRO A 211 5.07 21.60 -45.75
C PRO A 211 5.90 22.88 -45.97
N GLU A 212 5.25 23.84 -46.62
CA GLU A 212 5.65 25.23 -46.89
C GLU A 212 5.62 26.09 -45.60
N GLU A 213 6.32 27.22 -45.66
CA GLU A 213 6.76 28.11 -44.58
C GLU A 213 5.67 28.65 -43.63
N VAL A 214 6.09 28.92 -42.39
CA VAL A 214 5.30 29.51 -41.30
C VAL A 214 5.18 31.04 -41.48
N PRO A 215 3.97 31.64 -41.54
CA PRO A 215 3.85 33.10 -41.53
C PRO A 215 3.86 33.67 -40.10
N ALA A 216 4.60 34.78 -39.94
CA ALA A 216 4.86 35.49 -38.70
C ALA A 216 3.61 36.05 -37.98
N ARG A 217 3.58 35.89 -36.64
CA ARG A 217 2.60 36.53 -35.75
C ARG A 217 2.79 38.05 -35.74
N LYS A 218 1.78 38.79 -36.20
CA LYS A 218 1.67 40.25 -35.98
C LYS A 218 1.39 40.50 -34.48
N ARG A 219 2.25 41.33 -33.87
CA ARG A 219 2.02 41.95 -32.56
C ARG A 219 0.90 42.97 -32.69
N ASN A 220 -0.21 42.79 -31.97
CA ASN A 220 -1.18 43.87 -31.79
C ASN A 220 -0.77 44.71 -30.58
N SER A 221 -0.47 45.98 -30.85
CA SER A 221 -0.36 47.09 -29.91
C SER A 221 -1.56 48.02 -30.11
N LEU A 222 -2.33 48.28 -29.05
CA LEU A 222 -3.17 49.48 -28.80
C LEU A 222 -3.77 49.24 -27.39
N MET A 223 -3.32 49.89 -26.30
CA MET A 223 -3.66 51.25 -25.85
C MET A 223 -5.14 51.63 -26.00
N LEU A 224 -5.93 51.41 -24.93
CA LEU A 224 -6.47 52.44 -24.02
C LEU A 224 -6.97 51.76 -22.74
#